data_AF-A0A2I0FA25-F1
#
_entry.id   AF-A0A2I0FA25-F1
#
_cell.length_a   1.000
_cell.length_b   1.000
_cell.length_c   1.000
_cell.angle_alpha   90.00
_cell.angle_beta   90.00
_cell.angle_gamma   90.00
#
_symmetry.space_group_name_H-M   'P 1'
#
loop_
_entity.id
_entity.type
_entity.pdbx_description
1 polymer ?
#
loop_
_entity_poly.entity_id
_entity_poly.type
_entity_poly.pdbx_seq_one_letter_code
_entity_poly.pdbx_strand_id
1 'polypeptide(L)'
;MSDKDNAKDYSEDGFFNKCKKYAVAIGEECLEKAFTLYYATESENCTLAHKTAIYGALAYLVSPIDAIPDLTPILGYTDDMGVIALALTSVATCIDKKVKGKAKNKVADLFS
;
A
#
# COMPACT_ATOMS: atom_id res chain seq x y z
N MET A 1 -0.30 39.48 28.18
CA MET A 1 -0.95 38.26 28.70
C MET A 1 -0.62 37.15 27.72
N SER A 2 0.29 36.28 28.14
CA SER A 2 0.63 34.97 27.57
C SER A 2 -0.67 34.12 27.47
N ASP A 3 -0.90 33.17 26.56
CA ASP A 3 -0.03 32.12 26.05
C ASP A 3 -0.50 31.62 24.67
N LYS A 4 0.47 31.35 23.79
CA LYS A 4 0.38 30.29 22.77
C LYS A 4 0.33 28.97 23.53
N ASP A 5 -0.62 28.08 23.25
CA ASP A 5 -0.40 26.63 23.34
C ASP A 5 -1.64 25.84 22.92
N ASN A 6 -1.53 25.11 21.81
CA ASN A 6 -2.21 23.84 21.54
C ASN A 6 -1.62 23.19 20.27
N ALA A 7 -0.29 23.20 20.13
CA ALA A 7 0.40 22.24 19.28
C ALA A 7 0.73 21.04 20.18
N LYS A 8 -0.24 20.14 20.36
CA LYS A 8 -0.01 18.89 21.09
C LYS A 8 1.05 18.07 20.35
N ASP A 9 2.27 18.10 20.90
CA ASP A 9 3.44 17.25 20.65
C ASP A 9 3.37 16.36 19.39
N TYR A 10 3.71 16.95 18.25
CA TYR A 10 4.20 16.16 17.13
C TYR A 10 5.64 15.74 17.44
N SER A 11 5.87 14.44 17.63
CA SER A 11 7.22 13.86 17.62
C SER A 11 7.41 13.02 16.38
N GLU A 12 8.57 13.18 15.72
CA GLU A 12 8.93 12.38 14.55
C GLU A 12 8.90 10.88 14.89
N ASP A 13 9.41 10.51 16.07
CA ASP A 13 9.38 9.13 16.56
C ASP A 13 7.96 8.57 16.68
N GLY A 14 7.00 9.39 17.11
CA GLY A 14 5.59 9.00 17.22
C GLY A 14 4.95 8.76 15.85
N PHE A 15 5.33 9.55 14.84
CA PHE A 15 4.90 9.37 13.46
C PHE A 15 5.47 8.07 12.86
N PHE A 16 6.79 7.87 12.94
CA PHE A 16 7.44 6.67 12.43
C PHE A 16 6.93 5.39 13.11
N ASN A 17 6.70 5.43 14.43
CA ASN A 17 6.14 4.30 15.15
C ASN A 17 4.71 3.97 14.69
N LYS A 18 3.88 4.96 14.35
CA LYS A 18 2.56 4.71 13.75
C LYS A 18 2.69 4.05 12.38
N CYS A 19 3.56 4.57 11.51
CA CYS A 19 3.81 3.95 10.20
C CYS A 19 4.28 2.50 10.33
N LYS A 20 5.21 2.22 11.25
CA LYS A 20 5.69 0.85 11.52
C LYS A 20 4.55 -0.05 12.03
N LYS A 21 3.69 0.44 12.92
CA LYS A 21 2.50 -0.31 13.40
C LYS A 21 1.53 -0.64 12.27
N TYR A 22 1.25 0.31 11.36
CA TYR A 22 0.42 0.05 10.19
C TYR A 22 1.09 -0.97 9.25
N ALA A 23 2.40 -0.85 9.00
CA ALA A 23 3.13 -1.81 8.19
C ALA A 23 3.06 -3.23 8.77
N VAL A 24 3.25 -3.38 10.09
CA VAL A 24 3.10 -4.65 10.80
C VAL A 24 1.66 -5.18 10.69
N ALA A 25 0.65 -4.32 10.82
CA ALA A 25 -0.76 -4.71 10.73
C ALA A 25 -1.16 -5.21 9.33
N ILE A 26 -0.62 -4.59 8.27
CA ILE A 26 -0.83 -5.01 6.87
C ILE A 26 -0.10 -6.33 6.58
N GLY A 27 1.07 -6.52 7.19
CA GLY A 27 1.90 -7.71 7.04
C GLY A 27 2.91 -7.62 5.89
N GLU A 28 4.03 -8.32 6.06
CA GLU A 28 5.19 -8.29 5.16
C GLU A 28 4.82 -8.72 3.73
N GLU A 29 4.05 -9.81 3.60
CA GLU A 29 3.66 -10.37 2.29
C GLU A 29 2.75 -9.41 1.50
N CYS A 30 1.78 -8.79 2.17
CA CYS A 30 0.88 -7.82 1.52
C CYS A 30 1.62 -6.56 1.09
N LEU A 31 2.55 -6.07 1.90
CA LEU A 31 3.43 -4.96 1.53
C LEU A 31 4.33 -5.32 0.35
N GLU A 32 4.91 -6.52 0.31
CA GLU A 32 5.73 -6.97 -0.83
C GLU A 32 4.90 -6.96 -2.11
N LYS A 33 3.66 -7.43 -2.08
CA LYS A 33 2.74 -7.42 -3.24
C LYS A 33 2.37 -6.00 -3.66
N ALA A 34 2.06 -5.11 -2.72
CA ALA A 34 1.76 -3.72 -2.99
C ALA A 34 2.96 -2.98 -3.60
N PHE A 35 4.16 -3.16 -3.04
CA PHE A 35 5.37 -2.58 -3.62
C PHE A 35 5.74 -3.20 -4.96
N THR A 36 5.46 -4.49 -5.17
CA THR A 36 5.63 -5.13 -6.47
C THR A 36 4.77 -4.45 -7.54
N LEU A 37 3.49 -4.19 -7.25
CA LEU A 37 2.63 -3.42 -8.14
C LEU A 37 3.15 -2.02 -8.38
N TYR A 38 3.52 -1.29 -7.31
CA TYR A 38 4.05 0.06 -7.42
C TYR A 38 5.28 0.13 -8.32
N TYR A 39 6.29 -0.71 -8.08
CA TYR A 39 7.52 -0.73 -8.88
C TYR A 39 7.31 -1.29 -10.29
N ALA A 40 6.27 -2.07 -10.55
CA ALA A 40 5.92 -2.51 -11.90
C ALA A 40 5.58 -1.32 -12.82
N THR A 41 5.12 -0.18 -12.27
CA THR A 41 4.84 1.04 -13.06
C THR A 41 6.08 1.68 -13.68
N GLU A 42 7.27 1.34 -13.17
CA GLU A 42 8.56 1.80 -13.69
C GLU A 42 9.09 0.92 -14.84
N SER A 43 8.46 -0.24 -15.07
CA SER A 43 8.86 -1.15 -16.16
C SER A 43 8.55 -0.53 -17.52
N GLU A 44 9.46 -0.72 -18.48
CA GLU A 44 9.27 -0.29 -19.88
C GLU A 44 8.11 -1.04 -20.55
N ASN A 45 7.77 -2.24 -20.05
CA ASN A 45 6.63 -3.03 -20.51
C ASN A 45 5.27 -2.51 -19.95
N CYS A 46 5.31 -1.51 -19.06
CA CYS A 46 4.12 -1.00 -18.39
C CYS A 46 3.42 0.10 -19.20
N THR A 47 2.38 -0.29 -19.94
CA THR A 47 1.49 0.62 -20.66
C THR A 47 0.69 1.51 -19.70
N LEU A 48 0.06 2.57 -20.22
CA LEU A 48 -0.81 3.44 -19.42
C LEU A 48 -1.98 2.65 -18.78
N ALA A 49 -2.54 1.67 -19.50
CA ALA A 49 -3.61 0.82 -18.97
C ALA A 49 -3.13 -0.02 -17.76
N HIS A 50 -1.92 -0.59 -17.82
CA HIS A 50 -1.32 -1.29 -16.69
C HIS A 50 -1.15 -0.36 -15.48
N LYS A 51 -0.64 0.86 -15.70
CA LYS A 51 -0.47 1.85 -14.62
C LYS A 51 -1.80 2.24 -13.99
N THR A 52 -2.83 2.46 -14.80
CA THR A 52 -4.19 2.75 -14.29
C THR A 52 -4.73 1.61 -13.44
N ALA A 53 -4.58 0.36 -13.88
CA ALA A 53 -5.00 -0.81 -13.11
C ALA A 53 -4.24 -0.93 -11.78
N ILE A 54 -2.91 -0.73 -11.81
CA ILE A 54 -2.06 -0.73 -10.62
C ILE A 54 -2.51 0.35 -9.64
N TYR A 55 -2.66 1.60 -10.09
CA TYR A 55 -3.05 2.69 -9.22
C TYR A 55 -4.46 2.52 -8.68
N GLY A 56 -5.39 1.95 -9.46
CA GLY A 56 -6.72 1.58 -8.96
C GLY A 56 -6.65 0.57 -7.82
N ALA A 57 -5.86 -0.49 -7.98
CA ALA A 57 -5.68 -1.52 -6.95
C ALA A 57 -4.97 -0.98 -5.68
N LEU A 58 -3.93 -0.16 -5.85
CA LEU A 58 -3.23 0.48 -4.73
C LEU A 58 -4.10 1.52 -4.02
N ALA A 59 -4.87 2.30 -4.77
CA ALA A 59 -5.80 3.26 -4.20
C ALA A 59 -6.89 2.56 -3.40
N TYR A 60 -7.40 1.41 -3.87
CA TYR A 60 -8.35 0.57 -3.13
C TYR A 60 -7.73 0.07 -1.82
N LEU A 61 -6.49 -0.46 -1.86
CA LEU A 61 -5.78 -0.99 -0.68
C LEU A 61 -5.53 0.07 0.42
N VAL A 62 -5.23 1.31 0.03
CA VAL A 62 -4.88 2.41 0.97
C VAL A 62 -6.08 3.35 1.21
N SER A 63 -7.21 3.10 0.56
CA SER A 63 -8.34 3.99 0.57
C SER A 63 -8.88 4.16 1.99
N PRO A 64 -9.07 5.39 2.49
CA PRO A 64 -9.91 5.62 3.66
C PRO A 64 -11.41 5.36 3.37
N ILE A 65 -11.78 4.87 2.17
CA ILE A 65 -13.15 4.57 1.70
C ILE A 65 -13.59 3.14 2.11
N ASP A 66 -13.27 2.72 3.32
CA ASP A 66 -14.24 1.94 4.12
C ASP A 66 -15.13 2.89 4.95
N ALA A 67 -14.96 4.22 4.76
CA ALA A 67 -15.73 5.30 5.38
C ALA A 67 -16.89 5.83 4.50
N ILE A 68 -17.39 5.04 3.55
CA ILE A 68 -18.80 5.16 3.13
C ILE A 68 -19.55 4.10 3.93
N PRO A 69 -20.09 4.43 5.12
CA PRO A 69 -20.96 3.51 5.82
C PRO A 69 -22.26 3.41 5.00
N ASP A 70 -22.47 2.30 4.29
CA ASP A 70 -23.60 1.40 4.59
C ASP A 70 -23.73 0.19 3.64
N LEU A 71 -24.31 -0.90 4.20
CA LEU A 71 -25.03 -2.02 3.54
C LEU A 71 -24.36 -3.38 3.28
N THR A 72 -23.53 -3.93 4.18
CA THR A 72 -23.57 -5.40 4.45
C THR A 72 -22.83 -5.76 5.74
N PRO A 73 -23.52 -6.16 6.83
CA PRO A 73 -22.86 -6.59 8.06
C PRO A 73 -22.21 -7.99 7.95
N ILE A 74 -22.05 -8.54 6.73
CA ILE A 74 -21.63 -9.92 6.44
C ILE A 74 -20.78 -9.97 5.16
N LEU A 75 -19.69 -9.21 5.06
CA LEU A 75 -18.62 -9.39 4.06
C LEU A 75 -17.52 -8.39 4.45
N GLY A 76 -16.26 -8.72 4.73
CA GLY A 76 -15.47 -9.92 4.52
C GLY A 76 -14.14 -9.44 3.93
N TYR A 77 -13.03 -9.56 4.68
CA TYR A 77 -11.63 -9.21 4.30
C TYR A 77 -11.10 -9.93 3.03
N THR A 78 -12.00 -10.55 2.26
CA THR A 78 -11.77 -11.41 1.11
C THR A 78 -11.66 -10.62 -0.21
N ASP A 79 -12.13 -9.37 -0.28
CA ASP A 79 -12.13 -8.57 -1.53
C ASP A 79 -10.76 -7.91 -1.84
N ASP A 80 -10.03 -7.41 -0.83
CA ASP A 80 -8.74 -6.69 -1.01
C ASP A 80 -7.62 -7.54 -1.63
N MET A 81 -7.49 -8.79 -1.16
CA MET A 81 -6.46 -9.70 -1.70
C MET A 81 -6.80 -10.17 -3.11
N GLY A 82 -8.09 -10.25 -3.45
CA GLY A 82 -8.56 -10.56 -4.80
C GLY A 82 -8.19 -9.45 -5.78
N VAL A 83 -8.41 -8.19 -5.41
CA VAL A 83 -8.04 -7.01 -6.23
C VAL A 83 -6.53 -6.94 -6.47
N ILE A 84 -5.71 -7.13 -5.42
CA ILE A 84 -4.25 -7.15 -5.56
C ILE A 84 -3.78 -8.34 -6.41
N ALA A 85 -4.34 -9.53 -6.23
CA ALA A 85 -3.99 -10.71 -7.03
C ALA A 85 -4.37 -10.54 -8.51
N LEU A 86 -5.53 -9.97 -8.80
CA LEU A 86 -5.96 -9.65 -10.16
C LEU A 86 -5.06 -8.59 -10.80
N ALA A 87 -4.70 -7.54 -10.06
CA ALA A 87 -3.75 -6.53 -10.52
C ALA A 87 -2.39 -7.17 -10.85
N LEU A 88 -1.84 -8.00 -9.95
CA LEU A 88 -0.56 -8.68 -10.16
C LEU A 88 -0.58 -9.56 -11.41
N THR A 89 -1.69 -10.28 -11.63
CA THR A 89 -1.87 -11.15 -12.80
C THR A 89 -1.99 -10.32 -14.09
N SER A 90 -2.76 -9.24 -14.07
CA SER A 90 -2.98 -8.39 -15.25
C SER A 90 -1.73 -7.63 -15.70
N VAL A 91 -0.78 -7.38 -14.79
CA VAL A 91 0.49 -6.69 -15.10
C VAL A 91 1.71 -7.59 -15.01
N ALA A 92 1.54 -8.92 -15.04
CA ALA A 92 2.63 -9.87 -14.85
C ALA A 92 3.82 -9.65 -15.82
N THR A 93 3.56 -9.16 -17.04
CA THR A 93 4.59 -8.82 -18.04
C THR A 93 5.46 -7.62 -17.66
N CYS A 94 5.01 -6.80 -16.71
CA CYS A 94 5.73 -5.66 -16.15
C CYS A 94 6.62 -6.05 -14.96
N ILE A 95 6.47 -7.27 -14.43
CA ILE A 95 7.11 -7.71 -13.19
C ILE A 95 8.33 -8.59 -13.52
N ASP A 96 9.51 -8.00 -13.44
CA ASP A 96 10.79 -8.70 -13.60
C ASP A 96 11.51 -8.93 -12.25
N LYS A 97 12.73 -9.47 -12.30
CA LYS A 97 13.57 -9.67 -11.11
C LYS A 97 13.94 -8.35 -10.42
N LYS A 98 14.08 -7.26 -11.17
CA LYS A 98 14.44 -5.93 -10.64
C LYS A 98 13.28 -5.35 -9.84
N VAL A 99 12.04 -5.44 -10.36
CA VAL A 99 10.81 -5.05 -9.67
C VAL A 99 10.66 -5.83 -8.36
N LYS A 100 10.77 -7.17 -8.42
CA LYS A 100 10.69 -8.03 -7.22
C LYS A 100 11.79 -7.69 -6.20
N GLY A 101 13.00 -7.43 -6.66
CA GLY A 101 14.12 -7.04 -5.78
C GLY A 101 13.87 -5.70 -5.08
N LYS A 102 13.38 -4.69 -5.81
CA LYS A 102 13.02 -3.38 -5.23
C LYS A 102 11.93 -3.52 -4.17
N ALA A 103 10.89 -4.31 -4.45
CA ALA A 103 9.80 -4.54 -3.50
C ALA A 103 10.31 -5.18 -2.21
N LYS A 104 11.07 -6.28 -2.31
CA LYS A 104 11.65 -6.98 -1.15
C LYS A 104 12.56 -6.09 -0.32
N ASN A 105 13.46 -5.35 -0.96
CA ASN A 105 14.36 -4.45 -0.25
C ASN A 105 13.57 -3.36 0.48
N LYS A 106 12.54 -2.80 -0.16
CA LYS A 106 11.73 -1.75 0.45
C LYS A 106 10.97 -2.25 1.68
N VAL A 107 10.48 -3.49 1.64
CA VAL A 107 9.87 -4.15 2.80
C VAL A 107 10.91 -4.34 3.90
N ALA A 108 12.06 -4.94 3.61
CA ALA A 108 13.12 -5.14 4.60
C ALA A 108 13.53 -3.83 5.30
N ASP A 109 13.72 -2.75 4.53
CA ASP A 109 14.04 -1.41 5.06
C ASP A 109 12.97 -0.88 6.03
N LEU A 110 11.69 -1.22 5.84
CA LEU A 110 10.59 -0.79 6.71
C LEU A 110 10.53 -1.57 8.03
N PHE A 111 10.97 -2.82 8.03
CA PHE A 111 10.96 -3.69 9.21
C PHE A 111 12.29 -3.66 10.00
N SER A 112 13.32 -3.06 9.42
CA SER A 112 14.62 -2.79 10.06
C SER A 112 14.50 -1.95 11.34
#